data_AF-A0A2J6J704-F1
#
_entry.id   AF-A0A2J6J704-F1
#
_cell.length_a   1.000
_cell.length_b   1.000
_cell.length_c   1.000
_cell.angle_alpha   90.00
_cell.angle_beta   90.00
_cell.angle_gamma   90.00
#
_symmetry.space_group_name_H-M   'P 1'
#
loop_
_entity.id
_entity.type
_entity.pdbx_description
1 polymer ?
#
loop_
_entity_poly.entity_id
_entity_poly.type
_entity_poly.pdbx_seq_one_letter_code
_entity_poly.pdbx_strand_id
1 'polypeptide(L)'
;MSINNNNRNTALTSYYSSNVDSLFQQYEGLDPEQVHASWAQHLPSTKSQILDVGAGSGRDARWLAGKGHEVVSVEPAAGMLEKAQSIGGSASIQWINDTLPALSETYRLDLKFDLILLSAVWMHVKPADRERAFRKLVNLLKPGGKLIISLRHGPAGDGREFHPVSSQELNQLANGHVLEVVQESVSDDQLGRKDVSWEVIVFRLPDDGTGALPLLRHVIINDAKSSTYKLALLRVLLRIADGAQGAVLCRDADYVTLPFGLVALYWVKAFKPLVLDAGYLQQPSSTAGLGFVKEGFNALKDVSPYDLRVGASFEGQDARNLFMAIRDSRNTIKKMPALYTTYPNSDEPVFPCEKATDSMIPSFRLDSEFLSSFGTFKVPVALWNAMSQYACWIEPAVVSEWCSLMQGYDLRAERKHPLEDYLRHLAWFDAERNTSEVRSIIDGMRSRGKSIHCVWSGKALRHDFDVDHCLPFAHWPNNDLWNLMPAHPKVNNSKSGKLPSAEALEKAEERILNWWGEAYSGDVISERFLVEAKSSLPVCGIGRTEIDSEMILRGVHNQRVRLKVNQQLQEWFLV
;
A
#
# COMPACT_ATOMS: atom_id res chain seq x y z
N MET A 1 10.64 -43.15 -17.35
CA MET A 1 11.73 -42.44 -18.05
C MET A 1 12.57 -41.58 -17.07
N SER A 2 12.92 -42.11 -15.89
CA SER A 2 13.52 -41.31 -14.80
C SER A 2 15.01 -41.60 -14.55
N ILE A 3 15.67 -42.38 -15.41
CA ILE A 3 17.02 -42.92 -15.14
C ILE A 3 18.13 -42.08 -15.81
N ASN A 4 17.82 -41.26 -16.82
CA ASN A 4 18.87 -40.52 -17.57
C ASN A 4 19.18 -39.10 -17.07
N ASN A 5 18.37 -38.50 -16.19
CA ASN A 5 18.64 -37.15 -15.67
C ASN A 5 19.64 -37.14 -14.49
N ASN A 6 19.75 -38.25 -13.73
CA ASN A 6 20.68 -38.34 -12.60
C ASN A 6 22.15 -38.43 -13.01
N ASN A 7 22.48 -39.07 -14.14
CA ASN A 7 23.87 -39.35 -14.54
C ASN A 7 24.65 -38.17 -15.13
N ARG A 8 24.02 -37.02 -15.41
CA ARG A 8 24.70 -35.83 -15.97
C ARG A 8 24.71 -34.62 -15.04
N ASN A 9 23.74 -34.50 -14.13
CA ASN A 9 23.84 -33.52 -13.04
C ASN A 9 25.05 -33.83 -12.14
N THR A 10 25.40 -35.12 -12.04
CA THR A 10 26.65 -35.63 -11.46
C THR A 10 27.91 -35.19 -12.19
N ALA A 11 27.90 -34.97 -13.52
CA ALA A 11 29.11 -34.58 -14.25
C ALA A 11 29.50 -33.11 -13.99
N LEU A 12 28.51 -32.21 -13.98
CA LEU A 12 28.71 -30.80 -13.61
C LEU A 12 29.17 -30.66 -12.16
N THR A 13 28.42 -31.27 -11.23
CA THR A 13 28.79 -31.26 -9.81
C THR A 13 30.14 -31.95 -9.56
N SER A 14 30.48 -32.99 -10.33
CA SER A 14 31.79 -33.63 -10.27
C SER A 14 32.92 -32.72 -10.77
N TYR A 15 32.73 -31.91 -11.82
CA TYR A 15 33.74 -30.94 -12.27
C TYR A 15 34.04 -29.91 -11.18
N TYR A 16 33.00 -29.28 -10.63
CA TYR A 16 33.15 -28.29 -9.57
C TYR A 16 33.73 -28.90 -8.28
N SER A 17 33.36 -30.14 -7.95
CA SER A 17 33.92 -30.87 -6.81
C SER A 17 35.38 -31.32 -7.03
N SER A 18 35.82 -31.49 -8.27
CA SER A 18 37.20 -31.93 -8.60
C SER A 18 38.17 -30.76 -8.81
N ASN A 19 37.66 -29.55 -9.06
CA ASN A 19 38.45 -28.35 -9.33
C ASN A 19 38.27 -27.27 -8.26
N VAL A 20 37.83 -27.67 -7.06
CA VAL A 20 37.46 -26.77 -5.96
C VAL A 20 38.54 -25.71 -5.72
N ASP A 21 39.81 -26.09 -5.54
CA ASP A 21 40.85 -25.15 -5.14
C ASP A 21 41.10 -24.02 -6.14
N SER A 22 41.18 -24.35 -7.43
CA SER A 22 41.44 -23.37 -8.49
C SER A 22 40.24 -22.44 -8.72
N LEU A 23 39.03 -23.00 -8.79
CA LEU A 23 37.81 -22.22 -8.97
C LEU A 23 37.55 -21.30 -7.78
N PHE A 24 37.79 -21.81 -6.57
CA PHE A 24 37.63 -21.04 -5.34
C PHE A 24 38.56 -19.83 -5.30
N GLN A 25 39.86 -20.01 -5.61
CA GLN A 25 40.81 -18.89 -5.69
C GLN A 25 40.40 -17.86 -6.74
N GLN A 26 39.93 -18.31 -7.90
CA GLN A 26 39.47 -17.41 -8.96
C GLN A 26 38.25 -16.60 -8.54
N TYR A 27 37.29 -17.22 -7.87
CA TYR A 27 36.04 -16.55 -7.47
C TYR A 27 36.27 -15.56 -6.33
N GLU A 28 37.05 -15.94 -5.31
CA GLU A 28 37.40 -15.04 -4.20
C GLU A 28 38.32 -13.89 -4.62
N GLY A 29 39.08 -14.04 -5.71
CA GLY A 29 39.96 -12.99 -6.23
C GLY A 29 39.22 -11.80 -6.85
N LEU A 30 37.89 -11.88 -6.99
CA LEU A 30 37.05 -10.82 -7.51
C LEU A 30 36.33 -10.09 -6.38
N ASP A 31 36.30 -8.77 -6.48
CA ASP A 31 35.57 -7.91 -5.56
C ASP A 31 34.05 -7.97 -5.85
N PRO A 32 33.20 -8.49 -4.94
CA PRO A 32 31.76 -8.64 -5.19
C PRO A 32 31.08 -7.29 -5.43
N GLU A 33 31.53 -6.20 -4.79
CA GLU A 33 31.07 -4.83 -5.07
C GLU A 33 31.20 -4.48 -6.56
N GLN A 34 32.34 -4.82 -7.18
CA GLN A 34 32.61 -4.52 -8.59
C GLN A 34 31.81 -5.44 -9.51
N VAL A 35 31.73 -6.73 -9.18
CA VAL A 35 30.97 -7.72 -9.98
C VAL A 35 29.49 -7.36 -10.02
N HIS A 36 28.95 -6.80 -8.95
CA HIS A 36 27.53 -6.52 -8.78
C HIS A 36 27.15 -5.05 -8.95
N ALA A 37 28.12 -4.18 -9.29
CA ALA A 37 27.93 -2.73 -9.38
C ALA A 37 26.78 -2.31 -10.29
N SER A 38 26.56 -3.02 -11.41
CA SER A 38 25.51 -2.67 -12.38
C SER A 38 24.11 -2.75 -11.80
N TRP A 39 23.87 -3.57 -10.79
CA TRP A 39 22.55 -3.79 -10.20
C TRP A 39 22.50 -3.51 -8.70
N ALA A 40 23.60 -3.14 -8.06
CA ALA A 40 23.70 -2.93 -6.61
C ALA A 40 22.64 -1.96 -6.04
N GLN A 41 22.19 -0.98 -6.83
CA GLN A 41 21.08 -0.07 -6.47
C GLN A 41 19.75 -0.80 -6.18
N HIS A 42 19.60 -2.04 -6.64
CA HIS A 42 18.41 -2.86 -6.44
C HIS A 42 18.43 -3.67 -5.16
N LEU A 43 19.54 -3.68 -4.40
CA LEU A 43 19.60 -4.33 -3.10
C LEU A 43 18.55 -3.72 -2.15
N PRO A 44 17.92 -4.52 -1.29
CA PRO A 44 17.03 -3.99 -0.26
C PRO A 44 17.78 -3.02 0.66
N SER A 45 17.18 -1.87 0.99
CA SER A 45 17.77 -0.89 1.93
C SER A 45 17.72 -1.34 3.39
N THR A 46 16.90 -2.33 3.70
CA THR A 46 16.71 -2.89 5.05
C THR A 46 17.06 -4.37 5.09
N LYS A 47 17.32 -4.88 6.31
CA LYS A 47 17.57 -6.30 6.55
C LYS A 47 16.44 -7.15 5.93
N SER A 48 16.82 -8.06 5.04
CA SER A 48 15.91 -8.79 4.14
C SER A 48 16.34 -10.24 3.98
N GLN A 49 15.45 -11.09 3.47
CA GLN A 49 15.70 -12.50 3.17
C GLN A 49 16.15 -12.63 1.72
N ILE A 50 17.35 -13.18 1.49
CA ILE A 50 17.96 -13.31 0.17
C ILE A 50 18.23 -14.79 -0.13
N LEU A 51 17.96 -15.22 -1.36
CA LEU A 51 18.34 -16.54 -1.86
C LEU A 51 19.47 -16.40 -2.88
N ASP A 52 20.62 -16.99 -2.60
CA ASP A 52 21.75 -17.10 -3.51
C ASP A 52 21.76 -18.51 -4.13
N VAL A 53 21.45 -18.64 -5.42
CA VAL A 53 21.33 -19.93 -6.10
C VAL A 53 22.57 -20.19 -6.93
N GLY A 54 23.34 -21.21 -6.56
CA GLY A 54 24.64 -21.54 -7.13
C GLY A 54 25.77 -20.75 -6.47
N ALA A 55 25.84 -20.84 -5.14
CA ALA A 55 26.70 -19.99 -4.31
C ALA A 55 28.21 -20.17 -4.58
N GLY A 56 28.63 -21.30 -5.17
CA GLY A 56 30.02 -21.54 -5.51
C GLY A 56 30.95 -21.45 -4.31
N SER A 57 31.85 -20.47 -4.30
CA SER A 57 32.78 -20.25 -3.18
C SER A 57 32.13 -19.60 -1.95
N GLY A 58 30.88 -19.14 -2.08
CA GLY A 58 30.16 -18.41 -1.05
C GLY A 58 30.50 -16.93 -0.96
N ARG A 59 31.25 -16.37 -1.93
CA ARG A 59 31.62 -14.95 -1.97
C ARG A 59 30.40 -14.05 -1.90
N ASP A 60 29.43 -14.28 -2.80
CA ASP A 60 28.25 -13.42 -2.95
C ASP A 60 27.36 -13.54 -1.70
N ALA A 61 27.20 -14.75 -1.16
CA ALA A 61 26.54 -14.99 0.12
C ALA A 61 27.15 -14.22 1.29
N ARG A 62 28.48 -14.26 1.45
CA ARG A 62 29.18 -13.54 2.52
C ARG A 62 29.08 -12.03 2.35
N TRP A 63 29.16 -11.54 1.11
CA TRP A 63 28.96 -10.14 0.78
C TRP A 63 27.58 -9.64 1.17
N LEU A 64 26.52 -10.36 0.78
CA LEU A 64 25.13 -10.02 1.10
C LEU A 64 24.88 -10.08 2.62
N ALA A 65 25.41 -11.09 3.30
CA ALA A 65 25.32 -11.18 4.76
C ALA A 65 26.10 -10.05 5.46
N GLY A 66 27.24 -9.63 4.90
CA GLY A 66 28.02 -8.48 5.36
C GLY A 66 27.28 -7.15 5.25
N LYS A 67 26.29 -7.05 4.34
CA LYS A 67 25.34 -5.92 4.26
C LYS A 67 24.16 -6.02 5.24
N GLY A 68 24.15 -7.04 6.11
CA GLY A 68 23.15 -7.22 7.17
C GLY A 68 21.93 -8.05 6.77
N HIS A 69 21.92 -8.66 5.58
CA HIS A 69 20.84 -9.53 5.14
C HIS A 69 20.95 -10.95 5.73
N GLU A 70 19.82 -11.67 5.72
CA GLU A 70 19.76 -13.11 5.99
C GLU A 70 19.79 -13.85 4.66
N VAL A 71 20.76 -14.74 4.47
CA VAL A 71 21.03 -15.36 3.17
C VAL A 71 20.82 -16.86 3.27
N VAL A 72 19.98 -17.40 2.39
CA VAL A 72 19.93 -18.83 2.09
C VAL A 72 20.77 -19.07 0.84
N SER A 73 21.80 -19.90 0.95
CA SER A 73 22.75 -20.17 -0.13
C SER A 73 22.66 -21.62 -0.59
N VAL A 74 22.35 -21.81 -1.87
CA VAL A 74 22.18 -23.11 -2.50
C VAL A 74 23.41 -23.45 -3.32
N GLU A 75 24.04 -24.59 -3.06
CA GLU A 75 25.17 -25.10 -3.86
C GLU A 75 25.10 -26.62 -3.98
N PRO A 76 24.94 -27.18 -5.20
CA PRO A 76 24.82 -28.62 -5.39
C PRO A 76 26.14 -29.39 -5.30
N ALA A 77 27.30 -28.76 -5.54
CA ALA A 77 28.59 -29.44 -5.47
C ALA A 77 29.07 -29.52 -4.01
N ALA A 78 28.98 -30.73 -3.43
CA ALA A 78 29.30 -30.97 -2.02
C ALA A 78 30.70 -30.44 -1.61
N GLY A 79 31.73 -30.64 -2.44
CA GLY A 79 33.08 -30.14 -2.14
C GLY A 79 33.19 -28.61 -2.12
N MET A 80 32.44 -27.91 -3.00
CA MET A 80 32.38 -26.44 -2.97
C MET A 80 31.62 -25.95 -1.75
N LEU A 81 30.48 -26.59 -1.44
CA LEU A 81 29.65 -26.29 -0.28
C LEU A 81 30.42 -26.45 1.04
N GLU A 82 31.10 -27.59 1.22
CA GLU A 82 31.94 -27.86 2.39
C GLU A 82 33.04 -26.81 2.54
N LYS A 83 33.71 -26.45 1.44
CA LYS A 83 34.76 -25.43 1.47
C LYS A 83 34.19 -24.04 1.77
N ALA A 84 33.08 -23.65 1.15
CA ALA A 84 32.41 -22.38 1.41
C ALA A 84 31.98 -22.25 2.88
N GLN A 85 31.48 -23.33 3.49
CA GLN A 85 31.17 -23.40 4.92
C GLN A 85 32.43 -23.28 5.79
N SER A 86 33.54 -23.91 5.39
CA SER A 86 34.77 -23.96 6.19
C SER A 86 35.47 -22.61 6.36
N ILE A 87 35.32 -21.70 5.40
CA ILE A 87 35.87 -20.33 5.45
C ILE A 87 35.12 -19.45 6.46
N GLY A 88 34.03 -19.96 6.99
CA GLY A 88 33.14 -19.22 7.85
C GLY A 88 32.28 -18.25 7.05
N GLY A 89 31.39 -17.60 7.77
CA GLY A 89 30.38 -16.72 7.24
C GLY A 89 29.47 -16.36 8.39
N SER A 90 28.85 -15.18 8.31
CA SER A 90 27.92 -14.69 9.33
C SER A 90 26.95 -15.79 9.76
N ALA A 91 26.54 -15.80 11.04
CA ALA A 91 25.44 -16.65 11.52
C ALA A 91 24.13 -16.46 10.71
N SER A 92 24.09 -15.41 9.88
CA SER A 92 23.04 -15.09 8.93
C SER A 92 23.12 -15.81 7.57
N ILE A 93 23.97 -16.84 7.40
CA ILE A 93 24.01 -17.66 6.18
C ILE A 93 23.55 -19.09 6.46
N GLN A 94 22.48 -19.52 5.80
CA GLN A 94 22.00 -20.89 5.79
C GLN A 94 22.40 -21.59 4.49
N TRP A 95 23.27 -22.59 4.59
CA TRP A 95 23.78 -23.36 3.46
C TRP A 95 22.90 -24.57 3.15
N ILE A 96 22.58 -24.80 1.88
CA ILE A 96 21.71 -25.89 1.42
C ILE A 96 22.33 -26.58 0.21
N ASN A 97 22.45 -27.91 0.27
CA ASN A 97 22.71 -28.72 -0.91
C ASN A 97 21.39 -28.95 -1.66
N ASP A 98 21.17 -28.19 -2.73
CA ASP A 98 20.00 -28.29 -3.59
C ASP A 98 20.36 -27.83 -5.01
N THR A 99 19.45 -28.01 -5.97
CA THR A 99 19.76 -27.77 -7.38
C THR A 99 18.54 -27.37 -8.20
N LEU A 100 18.80 -26.56 -9.24
CA LEU A 100 17.83 -26.33 -10.31
C LEU A 100 17.66 -27.61 -11.16
N PRO A 101 16.46 -27.83 -11.74
CA PRO A 101 15.28 -26.96 -11.73
C PRO A 101 14.34 -27.21 -10.54
N ALA A 102 14.71 -28.05 -9.56
CA ALA A 102 13.76 -28.55 -8.57
C ALA A 102 13.65 -27.65 -7.32
N LEU A 103 14.80 -27.26 -6.75
CA LEU A 103 14.93 -26.54 -5.49
C LEU A 103 14.07 -27.17 -4.37
N SER A 104 14.17 -28.49 -4.21
CA SER A 104 13.23 -29.23 -3.34
C SER A 104 13.45 -28.95 -1.86
N GLU A 105 14.70 -28.83 -1.42
CA GLU A 105 15.05 -28.50 -0.04
C GLU A 105 14.76 -27.03 0.26
N THR A 106 15.07 -26.13 -0.68
CA THR A 106 14.74 -24.70 -0.55
C THR A 106 13.23 -24.50 -0.38
N TYR A 107 12.40 -25.22 -1.14
CA TYR A 107 10.94 -25.17 -0.98
C TYR A 107 10.45 -25.72 0.36
N ARG A 108 11.15 -26.69 0.97
CA ARG A 108 10.76 -27.25 2.28
C ARG A 108 10.97 -26.26 3.43
N LEU A 109 11.76 -25.22 3.23
CA LEU A 109 11.92 -24.15 4.22
C LEU A 109 10.65 -23.32 4.40
N ASP A 110 9.73 -23.35 3.43
CA ASP A 110 8.53 -22.51 3.39
C ASP A 110 8.84 -21.01 3.54
N LEU A 111 9.99 -20.60 3.00
CA LEU A 111 10.43 -19.21 2.95
C LEU A 111 10.14 -18.59 1.59
N LYS A 112 9.99 -17.27 1.61
CA LYS A 112 9.98 -16.40 0.43
C LYS A 112 11.07 -15.36 0.57
N PHE A 113 11.59 -14.88 -0.55
CA PHE A 113 12.76 -14.02 -0.59
C PHE A 113 12.44 -12.64 -1.17
N ASP A 114 13.02 -11.61 -0.58
CA ASP A 114 12.98 -10.23 -1.08
C ASP A 114 13.88 -10.07 -2.32
N LEU A 115 14.95 -10.88 -2.40
CA LEU A 115 15.85 -10.93 -3.54
C LEU A 115 16.31 -12.38 -3.80
N ILE A 116 16.33 -12.78 -5.07
CA ILE A 116 16.95 -14.03 -5.52
C ILE A 116 18.07 -13.69 -6.50
N LEU A 117 19.28 -14.17 -6.23
CA LEU A 117 20.46 -13.98 -7.06
C LEU A 117 20.83 -15.28 -7.77
N LEU A 118 21.00 -15.21 -9.08
CA LEU A 118 21.59 -16.25 -9.93
C LEU A 118 22.83 -15.66 -10.61
N SER A 119 23.93 -15.65 -9.88
CA SER A 119 25.21 -15.12 -10.32
C SER A 119 25.95 -16.20 -11.13
N ALA A 120 26.04 -16.05 -12.45
CA ALA A 120 26.79 -16.95 -13.33
C ALA A 120 26.32 -18.42 -13.29
N VAL A 121 25.01 -18.65 -13.22
CA VAL A 121 24.42 -20.01 -13.03
C VAL A 121 23.53 -20.46 -14.19
N TRP A 122 22.84 -19.53 -14.87
CA TRP A 122 21.80 -19.89 -15.84
C TRP A 122 22.31 -20.69 -17.06
N MET A 123 23.56 -20.48 -17.48
CA MET A 123 24.21 -21.23 -18.57
C MET A 123 24.38 -22.72 -18.27
N HIS A 124 24.27 -23.14 -17.01
CA HIS A 124 24.29 -24.54 -16.60
C HIS A 124 22.91 -25.22 -16.65
N VAL A 125 21.83 -24.45 -16.74
CA VAL A 125 20.47 -24.99 -16.81
C VAL A 125 20.15 -25.37 -18.25
N LYS A 126 19.82 -26.64 -18.47
CA LYS A 126 19.45 -27.16 -19.80
C LYS A 126 18.21 -26.44 -20.33
N PRO A 127 18.14 -26.12 -21.63
CA PRO A 127 16.97 -25.45 -22.22
C PRO A 127 15.63 -26.11 -21.88
N ALA A 128 15.56 -27.45 -21.88
CA ALA A 128 14.35 -28.20 -21.54
C ALA A 128 13.90 -28.06 -20.07
N ASP A 129 14.79 -27.66 -19.16
CA ASP A 129 14.53 -27.49 -17.74
C ASP A 129 14.31 -26.02 -17.33
N ARG A 130 14.59 -25.06 -18.24
CA ARG A 130 14.58 -23.62 -17.95
C ARG A 130 13.21 -23.08 -17.56
N GLU A 131 12.15 -23.50 -18.23
CA GLU A 131 10.79 -23.08 -17.88
C GLU A 131 10.43 -23.49 -16.45
N ARG A 132 10.73 -24.75 -16.08
CA ARG A 132 10.52 -25.26 -14.73
C ARG A 132 11.39 -24.53 -13.70
N ALA A 133 12.67 -24.32 -14.00
CA ALA A 133 13.61 -23.60 -13.15
C ALA A 133 13.13 -22.17 -12.89
N PHE A 134 12.79 -21.44 -13.94
CA PHE A 134 12.33 -20.06 -13.87
C PHE A 134 11.06 -19.94 -13.03
N ARG A 135 10.03 -20.75 -13.32
CA ARG A 135 8.80 -20.81 -12.51
C ARG A 135 9.09 -21.10 -11.03
N LYS A 136 10.04 -22.00 -10.75
CA LYS A 136 10.42 -22.35 -9.38
C LYS A 136 11.09 -21.18 -8.64
N LEU A 137 11.91 -20.38 -9.32
CA LEU A 137 12.51 -19.16 -8.79
C LEU A 137 11.47 -18.08 -8.53
N VAL A 138 10.61 -17.79 -9.52
CA VAL A 138 9.53 -16.79 -9.38
C VAL A 138 8.64 -17.09 -8.18
N ASN A 139 8.22 -18.35 -8.03
CA ASN A 139 7.37 -18.77 -6.93
C ASN A 139 8.03 -18.65 -5.55
N LEU A 140 9.35 -18.46 -5.45
CA LEU A 140 10.05 -18.21 -4.18
C LEU A 140 10.17 -16.71 -3.87
N LEU A 141 9.80 -15.81 -4.78
CA LEU A 141 9.79 -14.37 -4.50
C LEU A 141 8.64 -14.00 -3.55
N LYS A 142 8.90 -13.02 -2.69
CA LYS A 142 7.86 -12.24 -2.04
C LYS A 142 7.20 -11.29 -3.05
N PRO A 143 5.97 -10.82 -2.81
CA PRO A 143 5.41 -9.66 -3.50
C PRO A 143 6.40 -8.49 -3.43
N GLY A 144 6.69 -7.84 -4.56
CA GLY A 144 7.69 -6.77 -4.66
C GLY A 144 9.15 -7.25 -4.74
N GLY A 145 9.40 -8.55 -4.53
CA GLY A 145 10.74 -9.13 -4.54
C GLY A 145 11.38 -9.13 -5.92
N LYS A 146 12.72 -9.16 -5.95
CA LYS A 146 13.52 -9.08 -7.18
C LYS A 146 14.23 -10.37 -7.52
N LEU A 147 14.29 -10.71 -8.79
CA LEU A 147 15.10 -11.82 -9.33
C LEU A 147 16.19 -11.24 -10.23
N ILE A 148 17.44 -11.48 -9.88
CA ILE A 148 18.62 -10.98 -10.59
C ILE A 148 19.35 -12.17 -11.20
N ILE A 149 19.53 -12.15 -12.52
CA ILE A 149 20.22 -13.21 -13.26
C ILE A 149 21.35 -12.60 -14.06
N SER A 150 22.58 -13.09 -13.87
CA SER A 150 23.70 -12.78 -14.74
C SER A 150 23.97 -13.93 -15.73
N LEU A 151 24.00 -13.57 -17.00
CA LEU A 151 24.19 -14.44 -18.15
C LEU A 151 25.61 -14.25 -18.67
N ARG A 152 26.35 -15.35 -18.76
CA ARG A 152 27.69 -15.35 -19.36
C ARG A 152 27.59 -15.75 -20.82
N HIS A 153 28.16 -14.95 -21.69
CA HIS A 153 28.35 -15.26 -23.10
C HIS A 153 29.78 -15.71 -23.38
N GLY A 154 29.98 -16.41 -24.48
CA GLY A 154 31.29 -16.91 -24.90
C GLY A 154 31.60 -18.35 -24.42
N PRO A 155 32.69 -18.94 -24.93
CA PRO A 155 33.04 -20.33 -24.66
C PRO A 155 33.40 -20.56 -23.19
N ALA A 156 33.20 -21.79 -22.69
CA ALA A 156 33.62 -22.18 -21.34
C ALA A 156 35.15 -22.19 -21.19
N GLY A 157 35.84 -22.74 -22.19
CA GLY A 157 37.31 -22.74 -22.30
C GLY A 157 38.04 -23.77 -21.43
N ASP A 158 37.35 -24.49 -20.54
CA ASP A 158 37.96 -25.36 -19.52
C ASP A 158 37.26 -26.74 -19.35
N GLY A 159 36.50 -27.16 -20.35
CA GLY A 159 35.82 -28.46 -20.35
C GLY A 159 34.43 -28.47 -19.69
N ARG A 160 33.95 -27.34 -19.15
CA ARG A 160 32.55 -27.18 -18.74
C ARG A 160 31.62 -27.11 -19.96
N GLU A 161 30.43 -27.69 -19.83
CA GLU A 161 29.36 -27.56 -20.81
C GLU A 161 28.49 -26.35 -20.45
N PHE A 162 28.49 -25.33 -21.30
CA PHE A 162 27.60 -24.17 -21.18
C PHE A 162 26.56 -24.20 -22.30
N HIS A 163 25.30 -23.96 -21.93
CA HIS A 163 24.21 -23.79 -22.86
C HIS A 163 24.09 -22.31 -23.26
N PRO A 164 23.77 -21.98 -24.53
CA PRO A 164 23.51 -20.60 -24.95
C PRO A 164 22.41 -19.95 -24.09
N VAL A 165 22.58 -18.67 -23.78
CA VAL A 165 21.66 -17.87 -22.95
C VAL A 165 21.43 -16.51 -23.60
N SER A 166 20.29 -15.88 -23.31
CA SER A 166 19.99 -14.50 -23.66
C SER A 166 18.93 -13.90 -22.74
N SER A 167 18.97 -12.58 -22.51
CA SER A 167 17.87 -11.82 -21.88
C SER A 167 16.54 -12.04 -22.59
N GLN A 168 16.56 -12.16 -23.93
CA GLN A 168 15.35 -12.38 -24.72
C GLN A 168 14.62 -13.67 -24.31
N GLU A 169 15.34 -14.76 -24.02
CA GLU A 169 14.74 -15.99 -23.50
C GLU A 169 14.11 -15.74 -22.12
N LEU A 170 14.83 -15.08 -21.22
CA LEU A 170 14.31 -14.77 -19.87
C LEU A 170 13.09 -13.86 -19.91
N ASN A 171 13.05 -12.87 -20.82
CA ASN A 171 11.91 -12.00 -21.06
C ASN A 171 10.68 -12.78 -21.55
N GLN A 172 10.87 -13.78 -22.41
CA GLN A 172 9.79 -14.66 -22.84
C GLN A 172 9.24 -15.50 -21.69
N LEU A 173 10.11 -16.03 -20.83
CA LEU A 173 9.69 -16.75 -19.62
C LEU A 173 8.95 -15.83 -18.63
N ALA A 174 9.44 -14.59 -18.46
CA ALA A 174 8.85 -13.59 -17.57
C ALA A 174 7.41 -13.22 -17.95
N ASN A 175 7.08 -13.16 -19.25
CA ASN A 175 5.73 -12.88 -19.73
C ASN A 175 4.67 -13.87 -19.22
N GLY A 176 5.04 -15.13 -18.97
CA GLY A 176 4.15 -16.14 -18.38
C GLY A 176 3.91 -15.98 -16.87
N HIS A 177 4.60 -15.04 -16.22
CA HIS A 177 4.70 -14.92 -14.76
C HIS A 177 4.44 -13.50 -14.22
N VAL A 178 4.01 -12.57 -15.08
CA VAL A 178 3.69 -11.17 -14.70
C VAL A 178 4.88 -10.47 -14.02
N LEU A 179 6.11 -10.86 -14.37
CA LEU A 179 7.30 -10.17 -13.89
C LEU A 179 7.53 -8.89 -14.69
N GLU A 180 7.85 -7.81 -13.99
CA GLU A 180 8.29 -6.56 -14.58
C GLU A 180 9.81 -6.60 -14.82
N VAL A 181 10.26 -6.18 -16.01
CA VAL A 181 11.67 -5.93 -16.28
C VAL A 181 12.04 -4.56 -15.72
N VAL A 182 12.87 -4.53 -14.68
CA VAL A 182 13.30 -3.29 -14.03
C VAL A 182 14.59 -2.75 -14.65
N GLN A 183 15.49 -3.65 -15.05
CA GLN A 183 16.77 -3.26 -15.63
C GLN A 183 17.33 -4.39 -16.51
N GLU A 184 17.95 -4.00 -17.62
CA GLU A 184 18.84 -4.82 -18.42
C GLU A 184 20.16 -4.08 -18.62
N SER A 185 21.29 -4.80 -18.53
CA SER A 185 22.62 -4.20 -18.72
C SER A 185 23.60 -5.22 -19.29
N VAL A 186 24.57 -4.75 -20.07
CA VAL A 186 25.65 -5.56 -20.63
C VAL A 186 26.98 -5.01 -20.10
N SER A 187 27.92 -5.89 -19.79
CA SER A 187 29.26 -5.52 -19.34
C SER A 187 30.33 -6.48 -19.84
N ASP A 188 31.57 -6.00 -19.89
CA ASP A 188 32.74 -6.84 -20.13
C ASP A 188 33.04 -7.77 -18.95
N ASP A 189 33.84 -8.80 -19.19
CA ASP A 189 34.25 -9.76 -18.17
C ASP A 189 35.30 -9.19 -17.21
N GLN A 190 35.00 -9.23 -15.89
CA GLN A 190 35.89 -8.71 -14.84
C GLN A 190 37.20 -9.50 -14.68
N LEU A 191 37.29 -10.71 -15.24
CA LEU A 191 38.52 -11.49 -15.31
C LEU A 191 39.37 -11.17 -16.55
N GLY A 192 38.96 -10.19 -17.38
CA GLY A 192 39.70 -9.71 -18.54
C GLY A 192 39.68 -10.65 -19.76
N ARG A 193 38.77 -11.63 -19.80
CA ARG A 193 38.67 -12.57 -20.93
C ARG A 193 37.96 -11.90 -22.11
N LYS A 194 38.69 -11.68 -23.21
CA LYS A 194 38.21 -10.93 -24.39
C LYS A 194 36.99 -11.54 -25.10
N ASP A 195 36.82 -12.86 -25.02
CA ASP A 195 35.71 -13.57 -25.69
C ASP A 195 34.51 -13.80 -24.76
N VAL A 196 34.52 -13.20 -23.57
CA VAL A 196 33.48 -13.35 -22.55
C VAL A 196 32.85 -12.00 -22.27
N SER A 197 31.53 -11.96 -22.31
CA SER A 197 30.75 -10.80 -21.90
C SER A 197 29.60 -11.25 -21.00
N TRP A 198 29.02 -10.29 -20.30
CA TRP A 198 27.95 -10.51 -19.34
C TRP A 198 26.74 -9.69 -19.68
N GLU A 199 25.57 -10.29 -19.49
CA GLU A 199 24.29 -9.62 -19.52
C GLU A 199 23.62 -9.83 -18.16
N VAL A 200 23.10 -8.78 -17.56
CA VAL A 200 22.36 -8.85 -16.29
C VAL A 200 20.94 -8.36 -16.53
N ILE A 201 19.98 -9.13 -16.05
CA ILE A 201 18.57 -8.74 -16.01
C ILE A 201 18.06 -8.75 -14.57
N VAL A 202 17.28 -7.72 -14.24
CA VAL A 202 16.60 -7.58 -12.95
C VAL A 202 15.09 -7.59 -13.21
N PHE A 203 14.44 -8.62 -12.69
CA PHE A 203 12.98 -8.72 -12.66
C PHE A 203 12.45 -8.30 -11.29
N ARG A 204 11.22 -7.77 -11.25
CA ARG A 204 10.45 -7.54 -10.03
C ARG A 204 9.11 -8.25 -10.12
N LEU A 205 8.75 -8.99 -9.08
CA LEU A 205 7.38 -9.46 -8.90
C LEU A 205 6.52 -8.28 -8.43
N PRO A 206 5.42 -7.94 -9.11
CA PRO A 206 4.52 -6.88 -8.64
C PRO A 206 4.02 -7.16 -7.22
N ASP A 207 3.87 -6.10 -6.42
CA ASP A 207 3.25 -6.16 -5.10
C ASP A 207 1.81 -5.67 -5.18
N ASP A 208 0.86 -6.56 -4.89
CA ASP A 208 -0.56 -6.25 -4.78
C ASP A 208 -0.93 -5.58 -3.44
N GLY A 209 0.06 -5.35 -2.57
CA GLY A 209 -0.08 -4.82 -1.22
C GLY A 209 0.08 -5.90 -0.14
N THR A 210 0.04 -7.18 -0.50
CA THR A 210 0.23 -8.26 0.49
C THR A 210 1.64 -8.28 1.08
N GLY A 211 2.64 -7.74 0.36
CA GLY A 211 4.00 -7.56 0.87
C GLY A 211 4.08 -6.68 2.12
N ALA A 212 3.11 -5.78 2.33
CA ALA A 212 3.07 -4.87 3.47
C ALA A 212 2.43 -5.48 4.74
N LEU A 213 1.73 -6.61 4.63
CA LEU A 213 0.98 -7.22 5.75
C LEU A 213 1.88 -7.62 6.94
N PRO A 214 3.09 -8.17 6.76
CA PRO A 214 3.99 -8.46 7.87
C PRO A 214 4.41 -7.19 8.65
N LEU A 215 4.67 -6.08 7.94
CA LEU A 215 5.00 -4.80 8.55
C LEU A 215 3.80 -4.24 9.33
N LEU A 216 2.60 -4.27 8.74
CA LEU A 216 1.37 -3.88 9.43
C LEU A 216 1.15 -4.71 10.71
N ARG A 217 1.28 -6.03 10.62
CA ARG A 217 1.19 -6.91 11.79
C ARG A 217 2.23 -6.54 12.85
N HIS A 218 3.46 -6.26 12.45
CA HIS A 218 4.50 -5.83 13.38
C HIS A 218 4.10 -4.55 14.10
N VAL A 219 3.73 -3.49 13.38
CA VAL A 219 3.35 -2.20 13.98
C VAL A 219 2.09 -2.33 14.87
N ILE A 220 1.11 -3.13 14.44
CA ILE A 220 -0.12 -3.35 15.21
C ILE A 220 0.17 -4.16 16.48
N ILE A 221 0.89 -5.28 16.41
CA ILE A 221 0.98 -6.23 17.53
C ILE A 221 2.30 -6.10 18.30
N ASN A 222 3.42 -6.18 17.59
CA ASN A 222 4.74 -6.42 18.20
C ASN A 222 5.48 -5.14 18.60
N ASP A 223 5.24 -4.06 17.86
CA ASP A 223 5.93 -2.80 18.06
C ASP A 223 5.54 -2.18 19.41
N ALA A 224 6.52 -1.65 20.13
CA ALA A 224 6.33 -1.09 21.45
C ALA A 224 5.48 0.19 21.36
N LYS A 225 4.48 0.29 22.24
CA LYS A 225 3.49 1.37 22.26
C LYS A 225 3.46 2.03 23.62
N SER A 226 4.01 3.24 23.70
CA SER A 226 3.89 4.11 24.88
C SER A 226 2.55 4.89 24.92
N SER A 227 1.84 4.94 23.79
CA SER A 227 0.51 5.51 23.63
C SER A 227 -0.23 4.79 22.49
N THR A 228 -1.50 5.12 22.29
CA THR A 228 -2.32 4.60 21.18
C THR A 228 -1.99 5.22 19.82
N TYR A 229 -0.98 6.10 19.76
CA TYR A 229 -0.68 6.92 18.59
C TYR A 229 -0.38 6.11 17.32
N LYS A 230 0.40 5.02 17.42
CA LYS A 230 0.73 4.18 16.25
C LYS A 230 -0.53 3.59 15.62
N LEU A 231 -1.45 3.10 16.44
CA LEU A 231 -2.73 2.55 16.00
C LEU A 231 -3.63 3.62 15.40
N ALA A 232 -3.63 4.82 16.00
CA ALA A 232 -4.33 5.97 15.45
C ALA A 232 -3.80 6.36 14.07
N LEU A 233 -2.49 6.43 13.89
CA LEU A 233 -1.90 6.75 12.58
C LEU A 233 -2.30 5.71 11.55
N LEU A 234 -2.14 4.41 11.85
CA LEU A 234 -2.51 3.35 10.92
C LEU A 234 -3.98 3.40 10.54
N ARG A 235 -4.87 3.63 11.51
CA ARG A 235 -6.31 3.73 11.25
C ARG A 235 -6.66 4.96 10.40
N VAL A 236 -6.04 6.10 10.70
CA VAL A 236 -6.21 7.33 9.93
C VAL A 236 -5.80 7.13 8.47
N LEU A 237 -4.61 6.57 8.24
CA LEU A 237 -4.11 6.29 6.89
C LEU A 237 -5.01 5.30 6.16
N LEU A 238 -5.50 4.26 6.86
CA LEU A 238 -6.46 3.31 6.31
C LEU A 238 -7.76 3.98 5.89
N ARG A 239 -8.33 4.84 6.75
CA ARG A 239 -9.57 5.57 6.43
C ARG A 239 -9.40 6.55 5.28
N ILE A 240 -8.24 7.18 5.15
CA ILE A 240 -7.92 8.03 3.99
C ILE A 240 -7.79 7.17 2.72
N ALA A 241 -7.08 6.04 2.79
CA ALA A 241 -6.89 5.13 1.65
C ALA A 241 -8.21 4.49 1.16
N ASP A 242 -9.17 4.30 2.06
CA ASP A 242 -10.47 3.72 1.73
C ASP A 242 -11.50 4.78 1.28
N GLY A 243 -11.54 5.95 1.94
CA GLY A 243 -12.60 6.95 1.77
C GLY A 243 -12.22 8.26 1.07
N ALA A 244 -10.94 8.64 1.03
CA ALA A 244 -10.50 9.99 0.60
C ALA A 244 -9.29 9.95 -0.36
N GLN A 245 -9.33 9.05 -1.35
CA GLN A 245 -8.21 8.84 -2.27
C GLN A 245 -8.01 9.97 -3.27
N GLY A 246 -9.06 10.73 -3.57
CA GLY A 246 -8.96 11.92 -4.40
C GLY A 246 -8.05 12.99 -3.77
N ALA A 247 -7.83 12.92 -2.46
CA ALA A 247 -6.89 13.80 -1.76
C ALA A 247 -5.40 13.42 -1.94
N VAL A 248 -5.06 12.36 -2.68
CA VAL A 248 -3.67 12.02 -3.01
C VAL A 248 -3.05 13.12 -3.88
N LEU A 249 -1.97 13.74 -3.40
CA LEU A 249 -1.27 14.81 -4.11
C LEU A 249 -0.44 14.26 -5.27
N CYS A 250 0.30 13.18 -5.02
CA CYS A 250 1.06 12.47 -6.04
C CYS A 250 1.30 11.02 -5.63
N ARG A 251 1.60 10.19 -6.62
CA ARG A 251 2.02 8.80 -6.46
C ARG A 251 3.21 8.55 -7.38
N ASP A 252 4.33 8.13 -6.81
CA ASP A 252 5.50 7.66 -7.54
C ASP A 252 5.68 6.15 -7.32
N ALA A 253 6.86 5.61 -7.68
CA ALA A 253 7.14 4.18 -7.57
C ALA A 253 7.19 3.69 -6.12
N ASP A 254 7.54 4.56 -5.17
CA ASP A 254 7.86 4.20 -3.80
C ASP A 254 6.80 4.70 -2.82
N TYR A 255 6.22 5.88 -3.06
CA TYR A 255 5.33 6.56 -2.13
C TYR A 255 4.04 7.11 -2.76
N VAL A 256 2.99 7.12 -1.94
CA VAL A 256 1.80 7.94 -2.08
C VAL A 256 1.93 9.13 -1.15
N THR A 257 1.81 10.35 -1.67
CA THR A 257 1.93 11.59 -0.90
C THR A 257 0.56 12.19 -0.62
N LEU A 258 0.32 12.53 0.65
CA LEU A 258 -0.91 13.11 1.16
C LEU A 258 -0.68 14.53 1.70
N PRO A 259 -1.72 15.38 1.76
CA PRO A 259 -1.70 16.61 2.54
C PRO A 259 -1.55 16.25 4.02
N PHE A 260 -0.56 16.81 4.72
CA PHE A 260 -0.36 16.49 6.12
C PHE A 260 -1.50 17.02 7.00
N GLY A 261 -2.16 18.12 6.58
CA GLY A 261 -3.36 18.62 7.24
C GLY A 261 -4.51 17.63 7.21
N LEU A 262 -4.64 16.81 6.15
CA LEU A 262 -5.66 15.77 6.04
C LEU A 262 -5.43 14.65 7.07
N VAL A 263 -4.19 14.17 7.17
CA VAL A 263 -3.80 13.16 8.17
C VAL A 263 -4.07 13.70 9.58
N ALA A 264 -3.74 14.96 9.85
CA ALA A 264 -4.00 15.59 11.13
C ALA A 264 -5.49 15.85 11.41
N LEU A 265 -6.31 16.19 10.39
CA LEU A 265 -7.76 16.32 10.52
C LEU A 265 -8.39 14.97 10.90
N TYR A 266 -8.04 13.90 10.19
CA TYR A 266 -8.55 12.56 10.50
C TYR A 266 -8.06 12.08 11.87
N TRP A 267 -6.86 12.48 12.30
CA TRP A 267 -6.39 12.26 13.66
C TRP A 267 -7.28 12.93 14.70
N VAL A 268 -7.62 14.21 14.50
CA VAL A 268 -8.56 14.93 15.38
C VAL A 268 -9.89 14.18 15.45
N LYS A 269 -10.45 13.77 14.30
CA LYS A 269 -11.70 13.00 14.23
C LYS A 269 -11.62 11.67 14.98
N ALA A 270 -10.50 10.97 14.89
CA ALA A 270 -10.28 9.69 15.56
C ALA A 270 -10.24 9.82 17.09
N PHE A 271 -9.63 10.89 17.60
CA PHE A 271 -9.43 11.08 19.04
C PHE A 271 -10.55 11.83 19.74
N LYS A 272 -11.28 12.71 19.04
CA LYS A 272 -12.36 13.52 19.63
C LYS A 272 -13.34 12.68 20.48
N PRO A 273 -13.99 11.63 19.96
CA PRO A 273 -14.96 10.86 20.75
C PRO A 273 -14.32 10.11 21.92
N LEU A 274 -13.05 9.72 21.79
CA LEU A 274 -12.34 8.99 22.84
C LEU A 274 -11.92 9.91 23.99
N VAL A 275 -11.47 11.12 23.68
CA VAL A 275 -10.86 12.03 24.64
C VAL A 275 -11.85 13.06 25.19
N LEU A 276 -12.61 13.75 24.34
CA LEU A 276 -13.51 14.82 24.78
C LEU A 276 -14.86 14.30 25.25
N ASP A 277 -15.37 13.25 24.60
CA ASP A 277 -16.71 12.74 24.86
C ASP A 277 -16.68 11.64 25.94
N ALA A 278 -15.73 10.68 25.84
CA ALA A 278 -15.63 9.54 26.75
C ALA A 278 -14.53 9.63 27.84
N GLY A 279 -13.48 10.43 27.64
CA GLY A 279 -12.39 10.59 28.60
C GLY A 279 -11.46 9.37 28.77
N TYR A 280 -11.34 8.51 27.76
CA TYR A 280 -10.47 7.32 27.78
C TYR A 280 -8.99 7.70 27.75
N LEU A 281 -8.15 7.00 28.53
CA LEU A 281 -6.71 7.21 28.45
C LEU A 281 -6.14 6.65 27.14
N GLN A 282 -5.32 7.48 26.48
CA GLN A 282 -4.61 7.12 25.25
C GLN A 282 -3.13 6.84 25.48
N GLN A 283 -2.70 6.90 26.73
CA GLN A 283 -1.34 6.59 27.21
C GLN A 283 -1.44 6.26 28.70
N PRO A 284 -0.40 5.66 29.33
CA PRO A 284 -0.37 5.49 30.78
C PRO A 284 -0.62 6.83 31.49
N SER A 285 -1.33 6.78 32.63
CA SER A 285 -1.59 7.97 33.44
C SER A 285 -0.28 8.70 33.74
N SER A 286 -0.15 9.93 33.25
CA SER A 286 1.03 10.78 33.41
C SER A 286 0.62 12.24 33.48
N THR A 287 1.47 13.07 34.09
CA THR A 287 1.24 14.51 34.25
C THR A 287 1.35 15.30 32.94
N ALA A 288 1.97 14.74 31.90
CA ALA A 288 2.30 15.46 30.67
C ALA A 288 1.12 15.59 29.67
N GLY A 289 0.03 14.83 29.83
CA GLY A 289 -1.10 14.84 28.91
C GLY A 289 -0.74 14.41 27.48
N LEU A 290 -1.72 14.44 26.57
CA LEU A 290 -1.50 14.13 25.15
C LEU A 290 -1.02 15.38 24.43
N GLY A 291 0.11 15.29 23.72
CA GLY A 291 0.79 16.47 23.12
C GLY A 291 -0.04 17.31 22.14
N PHE A 292 -1.11 16.76 21.57
CA PHE A 292 -2.02 17.48 20.67
C PHE A 292 -3.30 18.00 21.37
N VAL A 293 -3.59 17.51 22.58
CA VAL A 293 -4.78 17.91 23.35
C VAL A 293 -4.48 19.22 24.07
N LYS A 294 -4.69 20.32 23.36
CA LYS A 294 -4.50 21.70 23.82
C LYS A 294 -5.79 22.50 23.64
N GLU A 295 -5.72 23.82 23.82
CA GLU A 295 -6.84 24.76 23.69
C GLU A 295 -7.67 24.52 22.41
N GLY A 296 -7.03 24.46 21.23
CA GLY A 296 -7.72 24.26 19.96
C GLY A 296 -8.50 22.94 19.89
N PHE A 297 -7.90 21.83 20.34
CA PHE A 297 -8.58 20.52 20.35
C PHE A 297 -9.71 20.49 21.38
N ASN A 298 -9.49 21.00 22.59
CA ASN A 298 -10.49 21.04 23.66
C ASN A 298 -11.71 21.90 23.28
N ALA A 299 -11.49 22.96 22.50
CA ALA A 299 -12.56 23.82 22.00
C ALA A 299 -13.47 23.13 20.97
N LEU A 300 -13.08 21.95 20.45
CA LEU A 300 -13.92 21.18 19.51
C LEU A 300 -14.98 20.34 20.20
N LYS A 301 -15.14 20.37 21.53
CA LYS A 301 -16.05 19.49 22.28
C LYS A 301 -17.45 19.43 21.68
N ASP A 302 -18.02 20.58 21.36
CA ASP A 302 -19.39 20.72 20.85
C ASP A 302 -19.48 20.71 19.31
N VAL A 303 -18.35 20.56 18.61
CA VAL A 303 -18.31 20.44 17.15
C VAL A 303 -18.66 19.01 16.75
N SER A 304 -19.65 18.83 15.88
CA SER A 304 -20.03 17.51 15.39
C SER A 304 -18.91 16.90 14.53
N PRO A 305 -18.67 15.57 14.60
CA PRO A 305 -17.78 14.89 13.64
C PRO A 305 -18.14 15.17 12.17
N TYR A 306 -19.43 15.37 11.86
CA TYR A 306 -19.90 15.72 10.51
C TYR A 306 -19.42 17.11 10.05
N ASP A 307 -19.26 18.05 10.98
CA ASP A 307 -18.79 19.40 10.65
C ASP A 307 -17.28 19.42 10.36
N LEU A 308 -16.55 18.39 10.79
CA LEU A 308 -15.12 18.19 10.49
C LEU A 308 -14.87 17.46 9.16
N ARG A 309 -15.87 17.38 8.27
CA ARG A 309 -15.72 16.76 6.93
C ARG A 309 -14.95 17.65 5.96
N VAL A 310 -14.30 17.03 4.99
CA VAL A 310 -13.68 17.74 3.86
C VAL A 310 -14.77 18.54 3.12
N GLY A 311 -14.47 19.80 2.79
CA GLY A 311 -15.42 20.75 2.19
C GLY A 311 -16.17 21.65 3.16
N ALA A 312 -16.15 21.37 4.47
CA ALA A 312 -16.76 22.26 5.48
C ALA A 312 -15.98 23.58 5.60
N SER A 313 -16.71 24.67 5.85
CA SER A 313 -16.15 26.02 6.00
C SER A 313 -16.16 26.45 7.46
N PHE A 314 -15.10 27.13 7.88
CA PHE A 314 -14.91 27.62 9.24
C PHE A 314 -14.50 29.08 9.20
N GLU A 315 -15.02 29.87 10.14
CA GLU A 315 -14.70 31.29 10.28
C GLU A 315 -14.47 31.68 11.74
N GLY A 316 -13.85 32.85 11.97
CA GLY A 316 -13.76 33.47 13.28
C GLY A 316 -13.04 32.60 14.32
N GLN A 317 -13.69 32.37 15.46
CA GLN A 317 -13.10 31.60 16.56
C GLN A 317 -13.05 30.10 16.25
N ASP A 318 -14.05 29.56 15.56
CA ASP A 318 -14.09 28.14 15.21
C ASP A 318 -12.98 27.78 14.22
N ALA A 319 -12.73 28.65 13.23
CA ALA A 319 -11.57 28.53 12.34
C ALA A 319 -10.25 28.48 13.13
N ARG A 320 -10.06 29.40 14.08
CA ARG A 320 -8.85 29.43 14.92
C ARG A 320 -8.68 28.15 15.72
N ASN A 321 -9.75 27.69 16.37
CA ASN A 321 -9.75 26.48 17.19
C ASN A 321 -9.37 25.25 16.37
N LEU A 322 -10.02 25.06 15.22
CA LEU A 322 -9.74 23.93 14.34
C LEU A 322 -8.34 24.00 13.72
N PHE A 323 -7.92 25.18 13.26
CA PHE A 323 -6.56 25.38 12.74
C PHE A 323 -5.51 24.99 13.80
N MET A 324 -5.69 25.42 15.05
CA MET A 324 -4.80 25.05 16.15
C MET A 324 -4.82 23.54 16.42
N ALA A 325 -6.00 22.92 16.43
CA ALA A 325 -6.14 21.47 16.63
C ALA A 325 -5.40 20.66 15.55
N ILE A 326 -5.56 21.04 14.26
CA ILE A 326 -4.87 20.41 13.14
C ILE A 326 -3.36 20.64 13.26
N ARG A 327 -2.92 21.86 13.55
CA ARG A 327 -1.50 22.21 13.70
C ARG A 327 -0.83 21.42 14.81
N ASP A 328 -1.44 21.35 15.98
CA ASP A 328 -0.91 20.62 17.14
C ASP A 328 -0.94 19.10 16.93
N SER A 329 -1.95 18.58 16.24
CA SER A 329 -2.01 17.17 15.83
C SER A 329 -0.91 16.83 14.82
N ARG A 330 -0.72 17.66 13.77
CA ARG A 330 0.37 17.52 12.79
C ARG A 330 1.74 17.54 13.45
N ASN A 331 1.98 18.49 14.35
CA ASN A 331 3.23 18.59 15.11
C ASN A 331 3.46 17.35 15.98
N THR A 332 2.39 16.86 16.62
CA THR A 332 2.45 15.63 17.41
C THR A 332 2.78 14.46 16.51
N ILE A 333 2.01 14.17 15.46
CA ILE A 333 2.23 13.05 14.52
C ILE A 333 3.66 13.01 13.99
N LYS A 334 4.20 14.16 13.56
CA LYS A 334 5.58 14.27 13.07
C LYS A 334 6.60 13.86 14.14
N LYS A 335 6.44 14.35 15.38
CA LYS A 335 7.32 13.98 16.50
C LYS A 335 7.11 12.52 16.92
N MET A 336 5.87 12.07 16.92
CA MET A 336 5.40 10.72 17.19
C MET A 336 3.92 10.56 16.77
N PRO A 337 3.55 9.52 16.02
CA PRO A 337 4.30 8.28 15.90
C PRO A 337 5.16 8.18 14.64
N ALA A 338 5.11 9.12 13.69
CA ALA A 338 5.75 8.96 12.38
C ALA A 338 7.27 8.70 12.49
N LEU A 339 7.97 9.44 13.34
CA LEU A 339 9.40 9.28 13.58
C LEU A 339 9.78 7.93 14.21
N TYR A 340 8.90 7.35 15.04
CA TYR A 340 9.19 6.15 15.84
C TYR A 340 8.46 4.90 15.33
N THR A 341 7.79 5.00 14.19
CA THR A 341 7.26 3.85 13.48
C THR A 341 8.28 3.52 12.40
N THR A 342 9.25 2.70 12.78
CA THR A 342 10.40 2.36 11.93
C THR A 342 10.26 0.95 11.36
N TYR A 343 11.03 0.65 10.33
CA TYR A 343 11.12 -0.73 9.85
C TYR A 343 11.72 -1.64 10.95
N PRO A 344 11.31 -2.91 11.05
CA PRO A 344 11.85 -3.83 12.04
C PRO A 344 13.39 -3.88 12.00
N ASN A 345 14.03 -3.72 13.16
CA ASN A 345 15.50 -3.67 13.30
C ASN A 345 16.18 -2.52 12.51
N SER A 346 15.47 -1.43 12.27
CA SER A 346 16.00 -0.22 11.64
C SER A 346 15.54 1.02 12.41
N ASP A 347 16.34 2.08 12.35
CA ASP A 347 15.96 3.43 12.80
C ASP A 347 15.29 4.24 11.68
N GLU A 348 15.18 3.67 10.48
CA GLU A 348 14.54 4.31 9.33
C GLU A 348 13.02 4.42 9.51
N PRO A 349 12.43 5.63 9.50
CA PRO A 349 11.00 5.82 9.61
C PRO A 349 10.24 5.30 8.40
N VAL A 350 9.14 4.58 8.64
CA VAL A 350 8.23 4.07 7.59
C VAL A 350 7.46 5.20 6.90
N PHE A 351 7.19 6.29 7.63
CA PHE A 351 6.34 7.38 7.17
C PHE A 351 7.09 8.72 7.15
N PRO A 352 7.89 9.00 6.10
CA PRO A 352 8.50 10.31 5.93
C PRO A 352 7.45 11.43 5.88
N CYS A 353 7.69 12.52 6.60
CA CYS A 353 6.77 13.66 6.59
C CYS A 353 7.49 14.99 6.77
N GLU A 354 7.01 16.00 6.03
CA GLU A 354 7.55 17.35 6.03
C GLU A 354 6.49 18.33 6.50
N LYS A 355 6.92 19.27 7.35
CA LYS A 355 6.02 20.30 7.89
C LYS A 355 6.23 21.57 7.07
N ALA A 356 5.15 22.20 6.63
CA ALA A 356 5.22 23.54 6.06
C ALA A 356 5.22 24.60 7.18
N THR A 357 5.67 25.81 6.84
CA THR A 357 5.44 27.00 7.66
C THR A 357 4.00 27.42 7.49
N ASP A 358 3.20 27.25 8.54
CA ASP A 358 1.80 27.63 8.56
C ASP A 358 1.61 28.97 9.29
N SER A 359 0.74 29.82 8.74
CA SER A 359 0.25 31.04 9.37
C SER A 359 -1.23 30.87 9.70
N MET A 360 -1.70 31.50 10.78
CA MET A 360 -3.11 31.41 11.17
C MET A 360 -4.01 31.97 10.07
N ILE A 361 -4.97 31.15 9.62
CA ILE A 361 -5.97 31.52 8.63
C ILE A 361 -7.31 31.71 9.36
N PRO A 362 -7.88 32.93 9.38
CA PRO A 362 -9.08 33.24 10.19
C PRO A 362 -10.40 32.78 9.55
N SER A 363 -10.39 32.42 8.27
CA SER A 363 -11.52 31.80 7.56
C SER A 363 -10.97 30.90 6.46
N PHE A 364 -11.44 29.66 6.41
CA PHE A 364 -10.99 28.67 5.42
C PHE A 364 -12.07 27.62 5.16
N ARG A 365 -11.92 26.94 4.03
CA ARG A 365 -12.61 25.68 3.73
C ARG A 365 -11.63 24.53 3.93
N LEU A 366 -12.12 23.39 4.42
CA LEU A 366 -11.34 22.15 4.51
C LEU A 366 -11.17 21.52 3.13
N ASP A 367 -10.41 22.15 2.24
CA ASP A 367 -10.10 21.65 0.90
C ASP A 367 -8.63 21.20 0.77
N SER A 368 -8.27 20.71 -0.43
CA SER A 368 -6.91 20.23 -0.69
C SER A 368 -5.85 21.31 -0.53
N GLU A 369 -6.16 22.57 -0.84
CA GLU A 369 -5.20 23.68 -0.74
C GLU A 369 -4.92 23.99 0.73
N PHE A 370 -5.97 24.20 1.53
CA PHE A 370 -5.86 24.43 2.96
C PHE A 370 -5.16 23.26 3.66
N LEU A 371 -5.56 22.01 3.39
CA LEU A 371 -4.97 20.84 4.05
C LEU A 371 -3.51 20.62 3.64
N SER A 372 -3.11 21.05 2.44
CA SER A 372 -1.71 21.00 1.99
C SER A 372 -0.84 22.09 2.61
N SER A 373 -1.44 23.18 3.11
CA SER A 373 -0.71 24.26 3.80
C SER A 373 0.01 23.82 5.08
N PHE A 374 -0.31 22.63 5.61
CA PHE A 374 0.35 22.03 6.78
C PHE A 374 1.58 21.17 6.42
N GLY A 375 1.85 20.93 5.13
CA GLY A 375 2.96 20.12 4.63
C GLY A 375 2.53 18.80 3.99
N THR A 376 3.46 17.86 3.89
CA THR A 376 3.27 16.59 3.18
C THR A 376 3.53 15.38 4.06
N PHE A 377 2.83 14.28 3.80
CA PHE A 377 2.97 13.01 4.48
C PHE A 377 3.08 11.88 3.47
N LYS A 378 4.12 11.05 3.54
CA LYS A 378 4.37 9.97 2.59
C LYS A 378 4.02 8.61 3.18
N VAL A 379 3.31 7.80 2.40
CA VAL A 379 2.94 6.41 2.72
C VAL A 379 3.57 5.50 1.66
N PRO A 380 4.36 4.48 2.02
CA PRO A 380 4.87 3.52 1.07
C PRO A 380 3.75 2.91 0.20
N VAL A 381 3.98 2.77 -1.11
CA VAL A 381 2.98 2.28 -2.07
C VAL A 381 2.41 0.92 -1.66
N ALA A 382 3.26 0.01 -1.18
CA ALA A 382 2.83 -1.30 -0.67
C ALA A 382 1.83 -1.17 0.49
N LEU A 383 2.12 -0.29 1.47
CA LEU A 383 1.22 -0.04 2.60
C LEU A 383 -0.08 0.62 2.17
N TRP A 384 -0.01 1.60 1.26
CA TRP A 384 -1.20 2.25 0.73
C TRP A 384 -2.10 1.24 -0.01
N ASN A 385 -1.52 0.40 -0.86
CA ASN A 385 -2.25 -0.67 -1.56
C ASN A 385 -2.89 -1.65 -0.56
N ALA A 386 -2.15 -2.09 0.46
CA ALA A 386 -2.67 -2.97 1.50
C ALA A 386 -3.85 -2.34 2.22
N MET A 387 -3.70 -1.10 2.69
CA MET A 387 -4.76 -0.36 3.38
C MET A 387 -5.98 -0.12 2.49
N SER A 388 -5.76 0.10 1.20
CA SER A 388 -6.80 0.40 0.20
C SER A 388 -7.58 -0.84 -0.25
N GLN A 389 -6.97 -2.02 -0.25
CA GLN A 389 -7.58 -3.27 -0.73
C GLN A 389 -8.06 -4.16 0.42
N TYR A 390 -7.34 -4.14 1.53
CA TYR A 390 -7.51 -5.05 2.67
C TYR A 390 -8.00 -4.31 3.93
N ALA A 391 -8.57 -3.11 3.78
CA ALA A 391 -9.14 -2.31 4.86
C ALA A 391 -10.05 -3.13 5.79
N CYS A 392 -10.92 -3.95 5.22
CA CYS A 392 -11.89 -4.78 5.95
C CYS A 392 -11.24 -5.84 6.86
N TRP A 393 -9.99 -6.22 6.60
CA TRP A 393 -9.22 -7.17 7.42
C TRP A 393 -8.25 -6.45 8.35
N ILE A 394 -7.65 -5.34 7.90
CA ILE A 394 -6.66 -4.59 8.66
C ILE A 394 -7.32 -3.76 9.77
N GLU A 395 -8.41 -3.02 9.47
CA GLU A 395 -9.01 -2.11 10.44
C GLU A 395 -9.53 -2.81 11.71
N PRO A 396 -10.24 -3.95 11.63
CA PRO A 396 -10.66 -4.66 12.83
C PRO A 396 -9.49 -5.05 13.75
N ALA A 397 -8.33 -5.42 13.18
CA ALA A 397 -7.13 -5.70 13.96
C ALA A 397 -6.60 -4.44 14.68
N VAL A 398 -6.55 -3.30 13.97
CA VAL A 398 -6.14 -2.02 14.55
C VAL A 398 -7.09 -1.58 15.67
N VAL A 399 -8.41 -1.68 15.45
CA VAL A 399 -9.45 -1.31 16.42
C VAL A 399 -9.38 -2.21 17.66
N SER A 400 -9.24 -3.52 17.46
CA SER A 400 -9.13 -4.49 18.55
C SER A 400 -7.91 -4.22 19.44
N GLU A 401 -6.75 -3.96 18.83
CA GLU A 401 -5.53 -3.62 19.57
C GLU A 401 -5.69 -2.27 20.31
N TRP A 402 -6.32 -1.29 19.68
CA TRP A 402 -6.53 0.03 20.28
C TRP A 402 -7.45 -0.07 21.51
N CYS A 403 -8.56 -0.80 21.39
CA CYS A 403 -9.41 -1.16 22.54
C CYS A 403 -8.61 -1.80 23.67
N SER A 404 -7.74 -2.76 23.34
CA SER A 404 -6.95 -3.51 24.32
C SER A 404 -5.97 -2.59 25.07
N LEU A 405 -5.33 -1.65 24.37
CA LEU A 405 -4.46 -0.65 25.00
C LEU A 405 -5.23 0.31 25.92
N MET A 406 -6.34 0.87 25.45
CA MET A 406 -7.16 1.78 26.26
C MET A 406 -7.65 1.10 27.54
N GLN A 407 -8.18 -0.13 27.42
CA GLN A 407 -8.55 -0.94 28.57
C GLN A 407 -7.37 -1.14 29.53
N GLY A 408 -6.19 -1.48 29.00
CA GLY A 408 -4.99 -1.63 29.82
C GLY A 408 -4.60 -0.34 30.56
N TYR A 409 -4.69 0.83 29.92
CA TYR A 409 -4.40 2.11 30.57
C TYR A 409 -5.46 2.48 31.62
N ASP A 410 -6.74 2.32 31.30
CA ASP A 410 -7.84 2.63 32.20
C ASP A 410 -7.82 1.72 33.43
N LEU A 411 -7.61 0.40 33.25
CA LEU A 411 -7.51 -0.57 34.34
C LEU A 411 -6.38 -0.22 35.32
N ARG A 412 -5.21 0.19 34.81
CA ARG A 412 -4.08 0.65 35.64
C ARG A 412 -4.38 1.95 36.40
N ALA A 413 -5.31 2.75 35.91
CA ALA A 413 -5.78 3.98 36.53
C ALA A 413 -7.08 3.76 37.34
N GLU A 414 -7.40 2.51 37.69
CA GLU A 414 -8.59 2.12 38.46
C GLU A 414 -9.93 2.55 37.80
N ARG A 415 -9.93 2.76 36.48
CA ARG A 415 -11.12 3.01 35.67
C ARG A 415 -11.49 1.78 34.88
N LYS A 416 -12.79 1.53 34.74
CA LYS A 416 -13.30 0.35 34.03
C LYS A 416 -14.51 0.74 33.21
N HIS A 417 -14.45 0.45 31.92
CA HIS A 417 -15.57 0.58 31.01
C HIS A 417 -15.84 -0.78 30.34
N PRO A 418 -17.09 -1.11 30.01
CA PRO A 418 -17.41 -2.23 29.13
C PRO A 418 -16.67 -2.15 27.79
N LEU A 419 -16.26 -3.30 27.23
CA LEU A 419 -15.63 -3.38 25.90
C LEU A 419 -16.50 -2.71 24.82
N GLU A 420 -17.82 -2.89 24.90
CA GLU A 420 -18.79 -2.30 23.97
C GLU A 420 -18.74 -0.77 23.93
N ASP A 421 -18.41 -0.11 25.05
CA ASP A 421 -18.35 1.35 25.09
C ASP A 421 -17.11 1.88 24.35
N TYR A 422 -15.95 1.20 24.48
CA TYR A 422 -14.77 1.54 23.68
C TYR A 422 -15.05 1.36 22.19
N LEU A 423 -15.66 0.23 21.81
CA LEU A 423 -16.01 -0.06 20.42
C LEU A 423 -16.99 0.96 19.86
N ARG A 424 -17.99 1.38 20.64
CA ARG A 424 -18.96 2.39 20.25
C ARG A 424 -18.30 3.75 19.95
N HIS A 425 -17.39 4.21 20.81
CA HIS A 425 -16.71 5.49 20.58
C HIS A 425 -15.58 5.40 19.53
N LEU A 426 -15.04 4.20 19.31
CA LEU A 426 -14.16 3.93 18.18
C LEU A 426 -14.94 3.78 16.87
N ALA A 427 -16.27 3.67 16.87
CA ALA A 427 -17.02 3.69 15.62
C ALA A 427 -16.71 4.98 14.84
N TRP A 428 -16.45 4.87 13.55
CA TRP A 428 -16.06 6.02 12.75
C TRP A 428 -17.33 6.80 12.34
N PHE A 429 -17.57 7.94 12.99
CA PHE A 429 -18.84 8.69 12.94
C PHE A 429 -19.12 9.47 11.63
N ASP A 430 -18.37 9.25 10.55
CA ASP A 430 -18.83 9.68 9.21
C ASP A 430 -19.96 8.79 8.66
N ALA A 431 -20.24 7.67 9.32
CA ALA A 431 -21.02 6.55 8.80
C ALA A 431 -22.51 6.52 9.18
N GLU A 432 -23.12 7.62 9.67
CA GLU A 432 -24.59 7.69 9.69
C GLU A 432 -25.10 8.09 8.31
N ARG A 433 -25.93 7.22 7.72
CA ARG A 433 -26.57 7.48 6.43
C ARG A 433 -27.45 8.73 6.57
N ASN A 434 -27.05 9.83 5.93
CA ASN A 434 -27.76 11.10 6.03
C ASN A 434 -28.15 11.60 4.64
N THR A 435 -29.45 11.83 4.44
CA THR A 435 -30.02 12.35 3.19
C THR A 435 -30.78 13.67 3.39
N SER A 436 -30.83 14.19 4.62
CA SER A 436 -31.74 15.27 5.03
C SER A 436 -31.50 16.55 4.24
N GLU A 437 -30.24 16.92 4.01
CA GLU A 437 -29.87 18.11 3.25
C GLU A 437 -30.35 18.04 1.79
N VAL A 438 -30.13 16.90 1.12
CA VAL A 438 -30.56 16.70 -0.26
C VAL A 438 -32.09 16.63 -0.37
N ARG A 439 -32.79 16.10 0.63
CA ARG A 439 -34.26 16.18 0.70
C ARG A 439 -34.73 17.64 0.76
N SER A 440 -34.10 18.48 1.58
CA SER A 440 -34.40 19.92 1.64
C SER A 440 -34.13 20.63 0.31
N ILE A 441 -33.07 20.26 -0.41
CA ILE A 441 -32.78 20.80 -1.76
C ILE A 441 -33.91 20.42 -2.73
N ILE A 442 -34.31 19.14 -2.75
CA ILE A 442 -35.41 18.64 -3.60
C ILE A 442 -36.72 19.38 -3.30
N ASP A 443 -37.09 19.52 -2.03
CA ASP A 443 -38.32 20.21 -1.62
C ASP A 443 -38.27 21.70 -1.97
N GLY A 444 -37.11 22.35 -1.80
CA GLY A 444 -36.88 23.74 -2.22
C GLY A 444 -36.90 23.95 -3.74
N MET A 445 -36.52 22.94 -4.54
CA MET A 445 -36.69 23.00 -5.99
C MET A 445 -38.16 22.82 -6.39
N ARG A 446 -38.88 21.88 -5.77
CA ARG A 446 -40.31 21.66 -5.99
C ARG A 446 -41.14 22.90 -5.66
N SER A 447 -40.85 23.58 -4.56
CA SER A 447 -41.55 24.81 -4.16
C SER A 447 -41.36 25.96 -5.16
N ARG A 448 -40.25 25.95 -5.93
CA ARG A 448 -39.97 26.86 -7.05
C ARG A 448 -40.57 26.40 -8.39
N GLY A 449 -41.40 25.35 -8.39
CA GLY A 449 -42.08 24.84 -9.58
C GLY A 449 -41.23 23.94 -10.48
N LYS A 450 -40.06 23.49 -10.04
CA LYS A 450 -39.22 22.55 -10.80
C LYS A 450 -39.77 21.13 -10.70
N SER A 451 -39.85 20.44 -11.84
CA SER A 451 -40.22 19.02 -11.89
C SER A 451 -39.01 18.13 -11.61
N ILE A 452 -39.07 17.35 -10.54
CA ILE A 452 -38.00 16.42 -10.15
C ILE A 452 -38.25 15.04 -10.74
N HIS A 453 -37.23 14.43 -11.31
CA HIS A 453 -37.30 13.11 -11.94
C HIS A 453 -36.34 12.14 -11.24
N CYS A 454 -36.68 10.85 -11.25
CA CYS A 454 -35.79 9.79 -10.80
C CYS A 454 -34.58 9.71 -11.73
N VAL A 455 -33.35 9.85 -11.20
CA VAL A 455 -32.12 9.76 -12.01
C VAL A 455 -31.99 8.42 -12.72
N TRP A 456 -32.43 7.34 -12.07
CA TRP A 456 -32.35 5.99 -12.61
C TRP A 456 -33.38 5.77 -13.72
N SER A 457 -34.67 5.93 -13.43
CA SER A 457 -35.75 5.53 -14.34
C SER A 457 -36.32 6.65 -15.22
N GLY A 458 -35.90 7.91 -15.02
CA GLY A 458 -36.43 9.10 -15.72
C GLY A 458 -37.88 9.47 -15.37
N LYS A 459 -38.55 8.72 -14.48
CA LYS A 459 -39.95 8.96 -14.12
C LYS A 459 -40.08 10.18 -13.22
N ALA A 460 -41.09 11.02 -13.46
CA ALA A 460 -41.39 12.17 -12.61
C ALA A 460 -41.75 11.73 -11.19
N LEU A 461 -41.14 12.37 -10.19
CA LEU A 461 -41.39 12.15 -8.77
C LEU A 461 -42.46 13.14 -8.31
N ARG A 462 -43.73 12.77 -8.40
CA ARG A 462 -44.87 13.66 -8.10
C ARG A 462 -45.26 13.73 -6.62
N HIS A 463 -45.10 12.63 -5.90
CA HIS A 463 -45.47 12.51 -4.48
C HIS A 463 -44.23 12.06 -3.69
N ASP A 464 -44.10 10.75 -3.49
CA ASP A 464 -43.01 10.14 -2.74
C ASP A 464 -41.70 10.08 -3.54
N PHE A 465 -40.61 10.30 -2.83
CA PHE A 465 -39.25 10.14 -3.34
C PHE A 465 -38.31 9.65 -2.25
N ASP A 466 -37.28 8.92 -2.68
CA ASP A 466 -36.11 8.61 -1.88
C ASP A 466 -34.90 9.38 -2.39
N VAL A 467 -33.88 9.49 -1.54
CA VAL A 467 -32.53 9.88 -1.95
C VAL A 467 -31.69 8.62 -1.95
N ASP A 468 -31.26 8.21 -3.13
CA ASP A 468 -30.37 7.07 -3.33
C ASP A 468 -28.91 7.50 -3.20
N HIS A 469 -28.10 6.60 -2.68
CA HIS A 469 -26.64 6.69 -2.69
C HIS A 469 -26.14 5.98 -3.95
N CYS A 470 -25.66 6.72 -4.97
CA CYS A 470 -25.22 6.18 -6.27
C CYS A 470 -24.41 4.89 -6.11
N LEU A 471 -23.30 5.01 -5.39
CA LEU A 471 -22.50 3.91 -4.87
C LEU A 471 -23.00 3.55 -3.46
N PRO A 472 -23.16 2.25 -3.16
CA PRO A 472 -23.92 1.82 -2.00
C PRO A 472 -23.22 2.14 -0.67
N PHE A 473 -23.90 2.90 0.18
CA PHE A 473 -23.43 3.33 1.50
C PHE A 473 -22.97 2.18 2.40
N ALA A 474 -23.65 1.02 2.35
CA ALA A 474 -23.33 -0.15 3.17
C ALA A 474 -21.91 -0.71 2.91
N HIS A 475 -21.38 -0.46 1.72
CA HIS A 475 -20.07 -0.96 1.27
C HIS A 475 -19.03 0.14 1.16
N TRP A 476 -19.48 1.38 1.03
CA TRP A 476 -18.63 2.57 0.98
C TRP A 476 -19.40 3.76 1.58
N PRO A 477 -19.31 3.96 2.90
CA PRO A 477 -20.04 5.00 3.64
C PRO A 477 -19.63 6.42 3.20
N ASN A 478 -20.29 6.94 2.17
CA ASN A 478 -20.02 8.24 1.57
C ASN A 478 -21.33 9.01 1.41
N ASN A 479 -21.46 10.14 2.11
CA ASN A 479 -22.61 11.05 2.07
C ASN A 479 -22.34 12.31 1.22
N ASP A 480 -21.33 12.29 0.35
CA ASP A 480 -21.00 13.42 -0.51
C ASP A 480 -22.16 13.72 -1.46
N LEU A 481 -22.33 15.00 -1.79
CA LEU A 481 -23.44 15.49 -2.62
C LEU A 481 -23.50 14.82 -3.99
N TRP A 482 -22.34 14.49 -4.58
CA TRP A 482 -22.28 13.79 -5.86
C TRP A 482 -22.83 12.37 -5.78
N ASN A 483 -22.75 11.73 -4.62
CA ASN A 483 -23.24 10.37 -4.39
C ASN A 483 -24.74 10.34 -4.05
N LEU A 484 -25.38 11.49 -3.79
CA LEU A 484 -26.77 11.57 -3.33
C LEU A 484 -27.71 12.09 -4.43
N MET A 485 -28.71 11.29 -4.81
CA MET A 485 -29.56 11.58 -5.97
C MET A 485 -31.04 11.18 -5.79
N PRO A 486 -31.99 11.91 -6.41
CA PRO A 486 -33.42 11.60 -6.30
C PRO A 486 -33.78 10.30 -7.02
N ALA A 487 -34.43 9.39 -6.30
CA ALA A 487 -34.85 8.10 -6.80
C ALA A 487 -36.32 7.81 -6.49
N HIS A 488 -36.96 7.04 -7.38
CA HIS A 488 -38.28 6.49 -7.10
C HIS A 488 -38.16 5.38 -6.03
N PRO A 489 -39.00 5.33 -4.99
CA PRO A 489 -38.83 4.39 -3.87
C PRO A 489 -38.72 2.91 -4.29
N LYS A 490 -39.53 2.47 -5.27
CA LYS A 490 -39.43 1.11 -5.83
C LYS A 490 -38.07 0.80 -6.48
N VAL A 491 -37.45 1.80 -7.12
CA VAL A 491 -36.15 1.64 -7.80
C VAL A 491 -35.03 1.63 -6.77
N ASN A 492 -35.07 2.56 -5.81
CA ASN A 492 -34.14 2.59 -4.68
C ASN A 492 -34.16 1.27 -3.87
N ASN A 493 -35.37 0.77 -3.57
CA ASN A 493 -35.54 -0.50 -2.87
C ASN A 493 -35.08 -1.73 -3.67
N SER A 494 -35.19 -1.71 -5.01
CA SER A 494 -34.70 -2.84 -5.83
C SER A 494 -33.17 -2.86 -5.94
N LYS A 495 -32.53 -1.68 -5.86
CA LYS A 495 -31.09 -1.54 -5.75
C LYS A 495 -30.57 -2.10 -4.41
N SER A 496 -31.23 -1.80 -3.29
CA SER A 496 -31.01 -2.50 -1.99
C SER A 496 -29.53 -2.64 -1.58
N GLY A 497 -28.73 -1.58 -1.74
CA GLY A 497 -27.30 -1.62 -1.41
C GLY A 497 -26.41 -2.37 -2.41
N LYS A 498 -26.95 -2.86 -3.53
CA LYS A 498 -26.16 -3.37 -4.65
C LYS A 498 -25.50 -2.23 -5.42
N LEU A 499 -24.42 -2.57 -6.10
CA LEU A 499 -23.68 -1.65 -6.96
C LEU A 499 -24.43 -1.46 -8.29
N PRO A 500 -24.64 -0.24 -8.81
CA PRO A 500 -25.21 -0.08 -10.15
C PRO A 500 -24.31 -0.74 -11.20
N SER A 501 -24.90 -1.48 -12.15
CA SER A 501 -24.15 -2.05 -13.27
C SER A 501 -23.59 -0.94 -14.18
N ALA A 502 -22.58 -1.26 -14.99
CA ALA A 502 -22.01 -0.31 -15.94
C ALA A 502 -23.10 0.24 -16.87
N GLU A 503 -23.95 -0.63 -17.40
CA GLU A 503 -25.08 -0.27 -18.27
C GLU A 503 -26.14 0.57 -17.55
N ALA A 504 -26.43 0.28 -16.27
CA ALA A 504 -27.39 1.07 -15.50
C ALA A 504 -26.88 2.50 -15.25
N LEU A 505 -25.58 2.65 -14.99
CA LEU A 505 -24.93 3.93 -14.79
C LEU A 505 -24.87 4.71 -16.11
N GLU A 506 -24.45 4.07 -17.21
CA GLU A 506 -24.40 4.64 -18.57
C GLU A 506 -25.77 5.17 -19.00
N LYS A 507 -26.84 4.38 -18.82
CA LYS A 507 -28.22 4.81 -19.14
C LYS A 507 -28.67 6.02 -18.33
N ALA A 508 -28.08 6.28 -17.16
CA ALA A 508 -28.46 7.33 -16.24
C ALA A 508 -27.59 8.59 -16.34
N GLU A 509 -26.46 8.56 -17.05
CA GLU A 509 -25.44 9.63 -17.06
C GLU A 509 -26.02 11.02 -17.32
N GLU A 510 -26.76 11.20 -18.41
CA GLU A 510 -27.36 12.48 -18.76
C GLU A 510 -28.26 13.02 -17.62
N ARG A 511 -29.01 12.13 -16.96
CA ARG A 511 -29.90 12.50 -15.85
C ARG A 511 -29.13 12.82 -14.57
N ILE A 512 -28.02 12.13 -14.32
CA ILE A 512 -27.11 12.42 -13.21
C ILE A 512 -26.47 13.79 -13.40
N LEU A 513 -25.92 14.06 -14.59
CA LEU A 513 -25.31 15.34 -14.93
C LEU A 513 -26.32 16.49 -14.84
N ASN A 514 -27.53 16.29 -15.37
CA ASN A 514 -28.61 17.27 -15.25
C ASN A 514 -29.00 17.51 -13.79
N TRP A 515 -29.09 16.45 -12.97
CA TRP A 515 -29.37 16.59 -11.54
C TRP A 515 -28.30 17.42 -10.84
N TRP A 516 -27.01 17.12 -11.03
CA TRP A 516 -25.92 17.89 -10.44
C TRP A 516 -25.95 19.35 -10.89
N GLY A 517 -26.15 19.59 -12.18
CA GLY A 517 -26.25 20.95 -12.73
C GLY A 517 -27.42 21.75 -12.18
N GLU A 518 -28.58 21.13 -11.94
CA GLU A 518 -29.73 21.85 -11.39
C GLU A 518 -29.68 22.01 -9.86
N ALA A 519 -29.28 20.96 -9.14
CA ALA A 519 -29.33 20.93 -7.67
C ALA A 519 -28.17 21.70 -7.03
N TYR A 520 -27.01 21.73 -7.69
CA TYR A 520 -25.76 22.23 -7.10
C TYR A 520 -25.19 23.43 -7.86
N SER A 521 -26.00 24.17 -8.63
CA SER A 521 -25.55 25.34 -9.42
C SER A 521 -25.35 26.65 -8.64
N GLY A 522 -25.69 26.72 -7.35
CA GLY A 522 -25.47 27.93 -6.53
C GLY A 522 -24.08 27.98 -5.92
N ASP A 523 -23.48 29.18 -5.81
CA ASP A 523 -22.05 29.39 -5.47
C ASP A 523 -21.53 28.51 -4.31
N VAL A 524 -22.17 28.57 -3.14
CA VAL A 524 -21.69 27.84 -1.95
C VAL A 524 -21.83 26.32 -2.06
N ILE A 525 -22.95 25.84 -2.63
CA ILE A 525 -23.24 24.39 -2.76
C ILE A 525 -22.41 23.79 -3.91
N SER A 526 -22.25 24.54 -5.00
CA SER A 526 -21.43 24.18 -6.15
C SER A 526 -19.99 23.92 -5.73
N GLU A 527 -19.39 24.87 -5.00
CA GLU A 527 -18.03 24.71 -4.49
C GLU A 527 -17.89 23.49 -3.58
N ARG A 528 -18.84 23.27 -2.65
CA ARG A 528 -18.82 22.11 -1.76
C ARG A 528 -18.89 20.80 -2.54
N PHE A 529 -19.82 20.69 -3.50
CA PHE A 529 -19.98 19.54 -4.37
C PHE A 529 -18.65 19.20 -5.09
N LEU A 530 -17.98 20.22 -5.65
CA LEU A 530 -16.70 20.05 -6.32
C LEU A 530 -15.60 19.58 -5.36
N VAL A 531 -15.51 20.16 -4.16
CA VAL A 531 -14.49 19.77 -3.17
C VAL A 531 -14.71 18.33 -2.68
N GLU A 532 -15.95 17.95 -2.37
CA GLU A 532 -16.28 16.60 -1.96
C GLU A 532 -15.92 15.59 -3.07
N ALA A 533 -16.34 15.84 -4.31
CA ALA A 533 -16.02 14.98 -5.45
C ALA A 533 -14.50 14.85 -5.68
N LYS A 534 -13.76 15.98 -5.62
CA LYS A 534 -12.30 15.99 -5.73
C LYS A 534 -11.62 15.18 -4.63
N SER A 535 -12.21 15.11 -3.44
CA SER A 535 -11.60 14.45 -2.29
C SER A 535 -11.82 12.93 -2.25
N SER A 536 -12.99 12.45 -2.68
CA SER A 536 -13.37 11.05 -2.55
C SER A 536 -13.19 10.23 -3.83
N LEU A 537 -13.32 10.86 -5.00
CA LEU A 537 -13.19 10.16 -6.28
C LEU A 537 -11.77 10.22 -6.84
N PRO A 538 -11.24 9.10 -7.35
CA PRO A 538 -9.98 9.09 -8.09
C PRO A 538 -10.21 9.64 -9.50
N VAL A 539 -10.26 10.97 -9.62
CA VAL A 539 -10.39 11.66 -10.91
C VAL A 539 -9.01 11.77 -11.56
N CYS A 540 -8.86 11.24 -12.77
CA CYS A 540 -7.60 11.36 -13.52
C CYS A 540 -7.37 12.81 -13.96
N GLY A 541 -6.32 13.46 -13.43
CA GLY A 541 -5.96 14.83 -13.81
C GLY A 541 -5.12 15.53 -12.73
N ILE A 542 -3.94 14.99 -12.41
CA ILE A 542 -3.00 15.62 -11.48
C ILE A 542 -2.69 17.04 -12.00
N GLY A 543 -2.97 18.06 -11.19
CA GLY A 543 -2.61 19.45 -11.50
C GLY A 543 -3.62 20.28 -12.31
N ARG A 544 -4.83 19.79 -12.60
CA ARG A 544 -5.89 20.65 -13.16
C ARG A 544 -6.66 21.37 -12.05
N THR A 545 -6.69 22.71 -12.12
CA THR A 545 -7.42 23.58 -11.19
C THR A 545 -8.94 23.42 -11.34
N GLU A 546 -9.42 23.12 -12.55
CA GLU A 546 -10.84 22.98 -12.88
C GLU A 546 -11.21 21.52 -13.15
N ILE A 547 -12.25 21.04 -12.46
CA ILE A 547 -12.88 19.73 -12.66
C ILE A 547 -14.34 19.99 -13.01
N ASP A 548 -14.81 19.39 -14.10
CA ASP A 548 -16.20 19.47 -14.54
C ASP A 548 -17.01 18.23 -14.11
N SER A 549 -18.32 18.29 -14.30
CA SER A 549 -19.24 17.20 -13.95
C SER A 549 -18.93 15.89 -14.69
N GLU A 550 -18.35 15.94 -15.89
CA GLU A 550 -18.01 14.75 -16.67
C GLU A 550 -16.78 14.04 -16.12
N MET A 551 -15.78 14.81 -15.67
CA MET A 551 -14.64 14.28 -14.94
C MET A 551 -15.07 13.64 -13.62
N ILE A 552 -16.03 14.23 -12.90
CA ILE A 552 -16.63 13.63 -11.70
C ILE A 552 -17.31 12.30 -12.04
N LEU A 553 -18.16 12.26 -13.08
CA LEU A 553 -18.85 11.06 -13.51
C LEU A 553 -17.87 9.93 -13.90
N ARG A 554 -16.77 10.25 -14.58
CA ARG A 554 -15.67 9.29 -14.83
C ARG A 554 -15.04 8.78 -13.54
N GLY A 555 -14.86 9.64 -12.54
CA GLY A 555 -14.45 9.25 -11.19
C GLY A 555 -15.42 8.24 -10.56
N VAL A 556 -16.74 8.46 -10.70
CA VAL A 556 -17.78 7.52 -10.24
C VAL A 556 -17.65 6.16 -10.91
N HIS A 557 -17.44 6.12 -12.23
CA HIS A 557 -17.21 4.87 -12.97
C HIS A 557 -15.97 4.11 -12.48
N ASN A 558 -14.86 4.81 -12.29
CA ASN A 558 -13.63 4.22 -11.76
C ASN A 558 -13.85 3.63 -10.37
N GLN A 559 -14.50 4.38 -9.47
CA GLN A 559 -14.78 3.93 -8.12
C GLN A 559 -15.76 2.75 -8.10
N ARG A 560 -16.75 2.73 -9.00
CA ARG A 560 -17.64 1.58 -9.21
C ARG A 560 -16.85 0.32 -9.56
N VAL A 561 -15.98 0.38 -10.58
CA VAL A 561 -15.16 -0.78 -10.99
C VAL A 561 -14.33 -1.29 -9.82
N ARG A 562 -13.74 -0.36 -9.06
CA ARG A 562 -12.93 -0.72 -7.90
C ARG A 562 -13.74 -1.41 -6.81
N LEU A 563 -14.90 -0.87 -6.42
CA LEU A 563 -15.76 -1.52 -5.43
C LEU A 563 -16.19 -2.92 -5.91
N LYS A 564 -16.48 -3.09 -7.20
CA LYS A 564 -16.80 -4.39 -7.79
C LYS A 564 -15.65 -5.38 -7.67
N VAL A 565 -14.43 -4.97 -8.02
CA VAL A 565 -13.25 -5.86 -7.99
C VAL A 565 -12.84 -6.19 -6.57
N ASN A 566 -12.72 -5.18 -5.70
CA ASN A 566 -12.17 -5.35 -4.35
C ASN A 566 -13.15 -6.05 -3.40
N GLN A 567 -14.46 -5.80 -3.54
CA GLN A 567 -15.47 -6.32 -2.61
C GLN A 567 -16.40 -7.37 -3.24
N GLN A 568 -16.23 -7.68 -4.53
CA GLN A 568 -17.07 -8.64 -5.28
C GLN A 568 -18.57 -8.38 -5.18
N LEU A 569 -18.97 -7.10 -5.09
CA LEU A 569 -20.37 -6.71 -4.85
C LEU A 569 -21.31 -7.23 -5.94
N GLN A 570 -22.53 -7.61 -5.56
CA GLN A 570 -23.57 -7.92 -6.51
C GLN A 570 -23.97 -6.64 -7.27
N GLU A 571 -24.19 -6.77 -8.58
CA GLU A 571 -24.66 -5.67 -9.40
C GLU A 571 -26.17 -5.61 -9.48
N TRP A 572 -26.68 -4.39 -9.55
CA TRP A 572 -28.06 -4.06 -9.83
C TRP A 572 -28.18 -3.58 -11.27
N PHE A 573 -29.12 -4.16 -11.98
CA PHE A 573 -29.45 -3.81 -13.36
C PHE A 573 -30.72 -2.97 -13.35
N LEU A 574 -30.71 -1.88 -14.10
CA LEU A 574 -31.88 -1.05 -14.31
C LEU A 574 -32.86 -1.83 -15.20
N VAL A 575 -34.01 -2.20 -14.63
CA VAL A 575 -35.11 -2.92 -15.30
C VAL A 575 -36.07 -1.96 -15.97
#